data_AF-A0A966GTP5-F1
#
_entry.id   AF-A0A966GTP5-F1
#
_cell.length_a   1.000
_cell.length_b   1.000
_cell.length_c   1.000
_cell.angle_alpha   90.00
_cell.angle_beta   90.00
_cell.angle_gamma   90.00
#
_symmetry.space_group_name_H-M   'P 1'
#
loop_
_entity.id
_entity.type
_entity.pdbx_description
1 polymer ?
#
loop_
_entity_poly.entity_id
_entity_poly.type
_entity_poly.pdbx_seq_one_letter_code
_entity_poly.pdbx_strand_id
1 'polypeptide(L)'
;MRVIQDQRTLLAHWVYTREEWLFFEHWKLRRKGVFAYWLSRIRGRRVLDMPEITVTGQRIWINDQVEIFADETRKLRRVHLRETDVLHVLEIIYELMGQNASRMRMIQIPVPRGKLREAIEVQECLSGNAF
;
A
#
# COMPACT_ATOMS: atom_id res chain seq x y z
N MET A 1 8.69 2.95 30.39
CA MET A 1 9.01 1.59 29.92
C MET A 1 8.96 1.60 28.40
N ARG A 2 10.06 1.22 27.72
CA ARG A 2 10.11 1.14 26.26
C ARG A 2 9.41 -0.14 25.84
N VAL A 3 8.21 -0.03 25.30
CA VAL A 3 7.58 -1.15 24.59
C VAL A 3 8.45 -1.38 23.36
N ILE A 4 9.22 -2.46 23.41
CA ILE A 4 9.90 -3.00 22.24
C ILE A 4 8.77 -3.50 21.35
N GLN A 5 8.25 -2.60 20.52
CA GLN A 5 7.22 -2.88 19.54
C GLN A 5 7.78 -3.93 18.61
N ASP A 6 7.19 -5.12 18.71
CA ASP A 6 7.60 -6.30 17.98
C ASP A 6 7.59 -5.99 16.48
N GLN A 7 8.78 -5.81 15.90
CA GLN A 7 8.98 -5.34 14.51
C GLN A 7 8.50 -6.37 13.46
N ARG A 8 7.89 -7.46 13.92
CA ARG A 8 7.28 -8.54 13.14
C ARG A 8 5.75 -8.59 13.27
N THR A 9 5.14 -7.65 13.99
CA THR A 9 3.68 -7.65 14.19
C THR A 9 2.99 -7.45 12.85
N LEU A 10 2.26 -8.48 12.42
CA LEU A 10 1.33 -8.40 11.31
C LEU A 10 0.26 -7.38 11.69
N LEU A 11 0.18 -6.27 10.97
CA LEU A 11 -0.76 -5.19 11.25
C LEU A 11 -2.11 -5.46 10.59
N ALA A 12 -2.07 -5.92 9.34
CA ALA A 12 -3.26 -6.30 8.61
C ALA A 12 -2.92 -7.36 7.57
N HIS A 13 -3.93 -8.17 7.27
CA HIS A 13 -3.91 -9.12 6.17
C HIS A 13 -5.24 -9.00 5.43
N TRP A 14 -5.16 -8.64 4.15
CA TRP A 14 -6.29 -8.34 3.30
C TRP A 14 -6.28 -9.25 2.08
N VAL A 15 -7.36 -9.99 1.92
CA VAL A 15 -7.61 -10.80 0.72
C VAL A 15 -8.64 -10.07 -0.11
N TYR A 16 -8.32 -9.81 -1.38
CA TYR A 16 -9.20 -9.06 -2.27
C TYR A 16 -10.03 -10.00 -3.13
N THR A 17 -11.26 -9.60 -3.39
CA THR A 17 -12.00 -10.17 -4.51
C THR A 17 -11.39 -9.69 -5.82
N ARG A 18 -11.55 -10.50 -6.88
CA ARG A 18 -11.09 -10.14 -8.22
C ARG A 18 -11.69 -8.81 -8.68
N GLU A 19 -12.95 -8.56 -8.35
CA GLU A 19 -13.65 -7.33 -8.73
C GLU A 19 -13.03 -6.11 -8.06
N GLU A 20 -12.79 -6.16 -6.74
CA GLU A 20 -12.17 -5.06 -5.99
C GLU A 20 -10.78 -4.71 -6.54
N TRP A 21 -9.98 -5.72 -6.88
CA TRP A 21 -8.67 -5.48 -7.46
C TRP A 21 -8.74 -4.85 -8.84
N LEU A 22 -9.64 -5.33 -9.71
CA LEU A 22 -9.85 -4.73 -11.02
C LEU A 22 -10.31 -3.26 -10.90
N PHE A 23 -11.17 -2.94 -9.93
CA PHE A 23 -11.54 -1.54 -9.67
C PHE A 23 -10.33 -0.68 -9.32
N PHE A 24 -9.44 -1.17 -8.45
CA PHE A 24 -8.20 -0.48 -8.09
C PHE A 24 -7.25 -0.31 -9.30
N GLU A 25 -7.06 -1.35 -10.11
CA GLU A 25 -6.21 -1.27 -11.30
C GLU A 25 -6.75 -0.23 -12.30
N HIS A 26 -8.05 -0.26 -12.58
CA HIS A 26 -8.69 0.74 -13.43
C HIS A 26 -8.52 2.16 -12.88
N TRP A 27 -8.70 2.35 -11.57
CA TRP A 27 -8.46 3.63 -10.91
C TRP A 27 -7.00 4.09 -11.04
N LYS A 28 -6.03 3.20 -10.79
CA LYS A 28 -4.59 3.48 -10.89
C LYS A 28 -4.19 3.85 -12.31
N LEU A 29 -4.76 3.18 -13.31
CA LEU A 29 -4.55 3.46 -14.73
C LEU A 29 -5.15 4.79 -15.15
N ARG A 30 -6.37 5.12 -14.72
CA ARG A 30 -6.99 6.44 -14.96
C ARG A 30 -6.11 7.57 -14.42
N ARG A 31 -5.52 7.39 -13.24
CA ARG A 31 -4.62 8.39 -12.61
C ARG A 31 -3.28 8.56 -13.34
N LYS A 32 -2.82 7.55 -14.10
CA LYS A 32 -1.63 7.64 -14.96
C LYS A 32 -1.90 8.21 -16.37
N GLY A 33 -3.15 8.55 -16.67
CA GLY A 33 -3.58 9.14 -17.93
C GLY A 33 -4.17 8.14 -18.93
N VAL A 34 -4.97 8.67 -19.88
CA VAL A 34 -5.79 7.91 -20.83
C VAL A 34 -4.95 6.96 -21.71
N PHE A 35 -3.70 7.32 -22.02
CA PHE A 35 -2.76 6.49 -22.78
C PHE A 35 -2.31 5.23 -22.01
N ALA A 36 -2.07 5.33 -20.70
CA ALA A 36 -1.70 4.18 -19.87
C ALA A 36 -2.85 3.15 -19.80
N TYR A 37 -4.08 3.64 -19.72
CA TYR A 37 -5.31 2.83 -19.75
C TYR A 37 -5.50 2.08 -21.09
N TRP A 38 -5.18 2.71 -22.21
CA TRP A 38 -5.20 2.03 -23.52
C TRP A 38 -4.09 0.98 -23.65
N LEU A 39 -2.88 1.27 -23.18
CA LEU A 39 -1.74 0.33 -23.18
C LEU A 39 -1.95 -0.90 -22.29
N SER A 40 -2.60 -0.75 -21.13
CA SER A 40 -2.92 -1.88 -20.26
C SER A 40 -3.93 -2.85 -20.88
N ARG A 41 -4.83 -2.35 -21.73
CA ARG A 41 -5.82 -3.19 -22.44
C ARG A 41 -5.18 -4.16 -23.44
N ILE A 42 -3.99 -3.80 -23.96
CA ILE A 42 -3.20 -4.63 -24.89
C ILE A 42 -2.34 -5.67 -24.15
N ARG A 43 -2.01 -5.43 -22.86
CA ARG A 43 -1.26 -6.37 -22.00
C ARG A 43 -2.17 -7.30 -21.17
N GLY A 44 -3.49 -7.25 -21.40
CA GLY A 44 -4.47 -8.00 -20.62
C GLY A 44 -4.31 -9.50 -20.77
N ARG A 45 -3.81 -10.18 -19.73
CA ARG A 45 -4.11 -11.58 -19.33
C ARG A 45 -3.21 -12.17 -18.21
N ARG A 46 -2.53 -11.37 -17.38
CA ARG A 46 -1.75 -11.89 -16.22
C ARG A 46 -2.33 -11.54 -14.84
N VAL A 47 -3.61 -11.18 -14.77
CA VAL A 47 -4.31 -10.98 -13.49
C VAL A 47 -5.24 -12.17 -13.28
N LEU A 48 -4.65 -13.31 -12.92
CA LEU A 48 -5.39 -14.54 -12.59
C LEU A 48 -5.38 -14.80 -11.08
N ASP A 49 -4.40 -14.30 -10.34
CA ASP A 49 -4.31 -14.55 -8.90
C ASP A 49 -4.99 -13.44 -8.11
N MET A 50 -5.88 -13.84 -7.19
CA MET A 50 -6.48 -12.95 -6.21
C MET A 50 -5.36 -12.33 -5.38
N PRO A 51 -5.19 -11.00 -5.37
CA PRO A 51 -4.12 -10.39 -4.63
C PRO A 51 -4.37 -10.58 -3.15
N GLU A 52 -3.34 -11.02 -2.44
CA GLU A 52 -3.25 -11.02 -1.00
C GLU A 52 -2.28 -9.94 -0.58
N ILE A 53 -2.70 -9.06 0.32
CA ILE A 53 -1.85 -7.99 0.86
C ILE A 53 -1.67 -8.19 2.35
N THR A 54 -0.41 -8.36 2.75
CA THR A 54 -0.03 -8.40 4.16
C THR A 54 0.79 -7.17 4.52
N VAL A 55 0.28 -6.37 5.44
CA VAL A 55 0.91 -5.14 5.92
C VAL A 55 1.59 -5.42 7.25
N THR A 56 2.87 -5.08 7.32
CA THR A 56 3.67 -5.15 8.56
C THR A 56 4.21 -3.76 8.89
N GLY A 57 4.86 -3.61 10.04
CA GLY A 57 5.45 -2.33 10.47
C GLY A 57 6.50 -1.72 9.52
N GLN A 58 7.11 -2.51 8.62
CA GLN A 58 8.25 -2.09 7.81
C GLN A 58 8.11 -2.37 6.29
N ARG A 59 7.26 -3.33 5.93
CA ARG A 59 7.10 -3.82 4.57
C ARG A 59 5.68 -4.25 4.28
N ILE A 60 5.35 -4.26 3.01
CA ILE A 60 4.10 -4.76 2.46
C ILE A 60 4.42 -5.95 1.58
N TRP A 61 3.66 -7.02 1.74
CA TRP A 61 3.62 -8.14 0.81
C TRP A 61 2.41 -7.96 -0.08
N ILE A 62 2.59 -8.05 -1.39
CA ILE A 62 1.53 -8.07 -2.39
C ILE A 62 1.76 -9.36 -3.19
N ASN A 63 1.02 -10.42 -2.85
CA ASN A 63 1.34 -11.78 -3.26
C ASN A 63 2.80 -12.12 -2.91
N ASP A 64 3.58 -12.59 -3.88
CA ASP A 64 4.98 -12.94 -3.72
C ASP A 64 5.94 -11.73 -3.82
N GLN A 65 5.41 -10.52 -4.04
CA GLN A 65 6.22 -9.30 -4.15
C GLN A 65 6.30 -8.55 -2.83
N VAL A 66 7.51 -8.12 -2.46
CA VAL A 66 7.77 -7.36 -1.24
C VAL A 66 8.15 -5.93 -1.56
N GLU A 67 7.41 -4.98 -0.99
CA GLU A 67 7.79 -3.58 -0.96
C GLU A 67 8.16 -3.15 0.46
N ILE A 68 9.45 -2.88 0.66
CA ILE A 68 9.98 -2.38 1.93
C ILE A 68 9.88 -0.85 1.95
N PHE A 69 9.32 -0.28 3.01
CA PHE A 69 9.18 1.18 3.16
C PHE A 69 9.92 1.73 4.39
N ALA A 70 10.41 0.86 5.28
CA ALA A 70 11.27 1.23 6.40
C ALA A 70 12.41 0.21 6.56
N ASP A 71 13.65 0.68 6.38
CA ASP A 71 14.91 -0.06 6.62
C ASP A 71 16.06 0.94 6.84
N GLU A 72 17.32 0.47 6.85
CA GLU A 72 18.50 1.34 7.03
C GLU A 72 18.63 2.43 5.94
N THR A 73 18.08 2.17 4.76
CA THR A 73 18.12 3.05 3.58
C THR A 73 16.78 3.74 3.30
N ARG A 74 15.71 3.37 4.01
CA ARG A 74 14.34 3.82 3.77
C ARG A 74 13.72 4.33 5.05
N LYS A 75 13.26 5.58 5.04
CA LYS A 75 12.61 6.18 6.20
C LYS A 75 11.13 6.43 5.90
N LEU A 76 10.25 5.79 6.66
CA LEU A 76 8.83 6.11 6.63
C LEU A 76 8.65 7.59 6.98
N ARG A 77 7.89 8.31 6.15
CA ARG A 77 7.63 9.74 6.33
C ARG A 77 6.18 10.01 6.72
N ARG A 78 5.24 9.36 6.05
CA ARG A 78 3.81 9.61 6.27
C ARG A 78 2.98 8.42 5.83
N VAL A 79 1.90 8.16 6.54
CA VAL A 79 0.87 7.19 6.13
C VAL A 79 -0.46 7.91 6.11
N HIS A 80 -1.21 7.76 5.01
CA HIS A 80 -2.48 8.42 4.80
C HIS A 80 -3.53 7.46 4.31
N LEU A 81 -4.70 7.49 4.92
CA LEU A 81 -5.90 6.95 4.34
C LEU A 81 -6.59 8.04 3.51
N ARG A 82 -6.58 7.88 2.20
CA ARG A 82 -7.24 8.79 1.27
C ARG A 82 -8.55 8.17 0.80
N GLU A 83 -9.64 8.89 1.02
CA GLU A 83 -10.91 8.59 0.36
C GLU A 83 -10.89 9.15 -1.05
N THR A 84 -11.32 8.33 -2.01
CA THR A 84 -11.67 8.75 -3.36
C THR A 84 -13.12 8.37 -3.59
N ASP A 85 -13.80 9.02 -4.53
CA ASP A 85 -15.23 8.80 -4.81
C ASP A 85 -15.63 7.34 -5.02
N VAL A 86 -14.66 6.47 -5.32
CA VAL A 86 -14.89 5.07 -5.72
C VAL A 86 -14.22 4.05 -4.78
N LEU A 87 -13.19 4.44 -4.03
CA LEU A 87 -12.50 3.55 -3.08
C LEU A 87 -11.63 4.31 -2.07
N HIS A 88 -11.33 3.70 -0.93
CA HIS A 88 -10.33 4.18 0.01
C HIS A 88 -8.95 3.60 -0.33
N VAL A 89 -7.91 4.41 -0.24
CA VAL A 89 -6.52 4.04 -0.56
C VAL A 89 -5.62 4.40 0.61
N LEU A 90 -4.88 3.43 1.10
CA LEU A 90 -3.78 3.66 2.03
C LEU A 90 -2.53 4.05 1.23
N GLU A 91 -2.08 5.28 1.40
CA GLU A 91 -0.87 5.83 0.80
C GLU A 91 0.26 5.83 1.86
N ILE A 92 1.31 5.03 1.63
CA ILE A 92 2.52 4.99 2.46
C ILE A 92 3.63 5.76 1.73
N ILE A 93 4.03 6.90 2.29
CA ILE A 93 5.08 7.76 1.76
C ILE A 93 6.35 7.54 2.55
N TYR A 94 7.42 7.20 1.85
CA TYR A 94 8.73 6.93 2.43
C TYR A 94 9.83 7.61 1.61
N GLU A 95 10.95 7.88 2.27
CA GLU A 95 12.12 8.49 1.67
C GLU A 95 13.20 7.44 1.51
N LEU A 96 13.77 7.35 0.30
CA LEU A 96 14.95 6.55 0.01
C LEU A 96 16.19 7.41 0.18
N MET A 97 17.07 7.03 1.10
CA MET A 97 18.38 7.64 1.30
C MET A 97 19.36 7.05 0.29
N GLY A 98 19.84 7.88 -0.62
CA GLY A 98 20.87 7.54 -1.60
C GLY A 98 22.06 8.49 -1.50
N GLN A 99 23.20 8.09 -2.09
CA GLN A 99 24.47 8.82 -1.96
C GLN A 99 24.43 10.27 -2.47
N ASN A 100 23.55 10.59 -3.43
CA ASN A 100 23.53 11.91 -4.09
C ASN A 100 22.28 12.76 -3.83
N ALA A 101 21.19 12.17 -3.35
CA ALA A 101 19.97 12.88 -2.94
C ALA A 101 18.97 11.90 -2.33
N SER A 102 18.18 12.37 -1.37
CA SER A 102 17.04 11.62 -0.91
C SER A 102 15.89 11.70 -1.92
N ARG A 103 15.20 10.58 -2.17
CA ARG A 103 14.07 10.51 -3.10
C ARG A 103 12.83 10.05 -2.38
N MET A 104 11.75 10.82 -2.52
CA MET A 104 10.44 10.44 -2.01
C MET A 104 9.78 9.39 -2.91
N ARG A 105 9.23 8.35 -2.30
CA ARG A 105 8.45 7.28 -2.94
C ARG A 105 7.14 7.08 -2.20
N MET A 106 6.17 6.49 -2.90
CA MET A 106 4.83 6.26 -2.38
C MET A 106 4.34 4.88 -2.81
N ILE A 107 3.83 4.12 -1.84
CA ILE A 107 3.10 2.88 -2.04
C ILE A 107 1.61 3.20 -1.90
N GLN A 108 0.78 2.65 -2.77
CA GLN A 108 -0.66 2.84 -2.74
C GLN A 108 -1.33 1.47 -2.66
N ILE A 109 -2.11 1.26 -1.61
CA ILE A 109 -2.82 0.02 -1.33
C ILE A 109 -4.33 0.33 -1.30
N PRO A 110 -5.16 -0.33 -2.11
CA PRO A 110 -6.61 -0.19 -2.00
C PRO A 110 -7.08 -0.79 -0.68
N VAL A 111 -8.06 -0.20 -0.01
CA VAL A 111 -8.68 -0.81 1.17
C VAL A 111 -9.89 -1.63 0.71
N PRO A 112 -9.96 -2.94 1.03
CA PRO A 112 -11.12 -3.76 0.70
C PRO A 112 -12.41 -3.23 1.33
N ARG A 113 -13.56 -3.58 0.76
CA ARG A 113 -14.85 -3.18 1.35
C ARG A 113 -15.01 -3.79 2.74
N GLY A 114 -15.53 -2.99 3.67
CA GLY A 114 -15.70 -3.40 5.08
C GLY A 114 -14.41 -3.42 5.91
N LYS A 115 -13.23 -3.18 5.30
CA LYS A 115 -11.92 -3.18 5.98
C LYS A 115 -11.40 -1.79 6.34
N LEU A 116 -12.27 -0.78 6.28
CA LEU A 116 -11.91 0.61 6.55
C LEU A 116 -11.38 0.83 7.98
N ARG A 117 -12.02 0.19 8.96
CA ARG A 117 -11.58 0.25 10.37
C ARG A 117 -10.17 -0.30 10.55
N GLU A 118 -9.88 -1.46 9.99
CA GLU A 118 -8.54 -2.06 10.03
C GLU A 118 -7.52 -1.14 9.33
N ALA A 119 -7.89 -0.48 8.24
CA ALA A 119 -7.00 0.47 7.56
C ALA A 119 -6.69 1.72 8.41
N ILE A 120 -7.65 2.21 9.21
CA ILE A 120 -7.43 3.29 10.17
C ILE A 120 -6.46 2.82 11.27
N GLU A 121 -6.67 1.62 11.81
CA GLU A 121 -5.78 1.04 12.84
C GLU A 121 -4.35 0.87 12.31
N VAL A 122 -4.19 0.42 11.06
CA VAL A 122 -2.88 0.35 10.37
C VAL A 122 -2.25 1.74 10.24
N GLN A 123 -3.03 2.76 9.85
CA GLN A 123 -2.53 4.14 9.74
C GLN A 123 -2.04 4.65 11.10
N GLU A 124 -2.81 4.47 12.16
CA GLU A 124 -2.46 4.91 13.51
C GLU A 124 -1.20 4.20 14.02
N CYS A 125 -1.12 2.89 13.85
CA CYS A 125 0.05 2.08 14.19
C CYS A 125 1.31 2.57 13.48
N LEU A 126 1.25 2.74 12.15
CA LEU A 126 2.42 3.14 11.36
C LEU A 126 2.80 4.61 11.55
N SER A 127 1.85 5.48 11.90
CA SER A 127 2.12 6.90 12.18
C SER A 127 2.74 7.12 13.56
N GLY A 128 2.84 6.08 14.39
CA GLY A 128 3.31 6.19 15.78
C GLY A 128 2.27 6.78 16.74
N ASN A 129 0.99 6.77 16.35
CA ASN A 129 -0.14 7.27 17.14
C ASN A 129 -0.91 6.15 17.84
N ALA A 130 -0.31 4.96 18.00
CA ALA A 130 -0.93 3.88 18.76
C ALA A 130 -1.11 4.31 20.23
N PHE A 131 -2.38 4.39 20.67
CA PHE A 131 -2.76 4.73 22.04
C PHE A 131 -2.35 3.67 23.06
#